data_AF-A0A132MM62-F1
#
_entry.id   AF-A0A132MM62-F1
#
_cell.length_a   1.000
_cell.length_b   1.000
_cell.length_c   1.000
_cell.angle_alpha   90.00
_cell.angle_beta   90.00
_cell.angle_gamma   90.00
#
_symmetry.space_group_name_H-M   'P 1'
#
loop_
_entity.id
_entity.type
_entity.pdbx_description
1 polymer ?
#
loop_
_entity_poly.entity_id
_entity_poly.type
_entity_poly.pdbx_seq_one_letter_code
_entity_poly.pdbx_strand_id
1 'polypeptide(L)'
;MVTFRELREIRPEAFETAAASWRALVQAVRAHATGLGRHTGSLAGAWEGPAYQAATAHLAGQQRDLAGDADRMAEVAEILTAHAARLAEAKAELQAALHLAEGLPLRVGEDGSVTYLPTFGTADAAVLAERAQRVAAGIQAAVALAQAADAETSARLAACLPAAVAVAVPQSAVLVRRDQVPAQGTDPRQVKAWWDSLTPEQRRYVIDHYPELVGGLDGIPCLVRDEANRAVLAREKQRLEQRRRDLEAKGATRSDAENAELADINDKLKGVYKIEERLNATRPDLPPAYLLGFDTEGRGHAIVAVGNPDTADNVVTYVPGTNGRLGKIGNDIPRADAMVRAARDADPSKTTAAIVWLDYDAPQAVVNPKDPGEDATNPKHALNARDSLDRFQDGLRVTHEGPRSHNTVLGHSYGSTVVGFTARDRGLNADDVIFVGSPGVGVDRAAGLGISPQHVWSSTAKNDPIQYSPSKDPLEWFDGRDDLIHGANPSSPEFGGRVFESDPGTPLVEWDWRGLGEPSPSKINPEGAHSEYWEQNSTSLKNIGRIVAGKEPSRPGDERPAEQPQEGVDW
;
A
#
# COMPACT_ATOMS: atom_id res chain seq x y z
N MET A 1 -9.86 -21.29 23.73
CA MET A 1 -11.19 -21.73 24.19
C MET A 1 -12.13 -20.54 24.03
N VAL A 2 -13.22 -20.71 23.28
CA VAL A 2 -14.20 -19.66 23.01
C VAL A 2 -14.80 -19.13 24.32
N THR A 3 -14.80 -17.80 24.46
CA THR A 3 -15.34 -17.06 25.62
C THR A 3 -16.74 -16.52 25.34
N PHE A 4 -17.47 -16.10 26.38
CA PHE A 4 -18.77 -15.43 26.24
C PHE A 4 -18.72 -14.21 25.33
N ARG A 5 -17.67 -13.38 25.48
CA ARG A 5 -17.49 -12.17 24.66
C ARG A 5 -17.28 -12.52 23.20
N GLU A 6 -16.41 -13.48 22.91
CA GLU A 6 -16.14 -13.94 21.55
C GLU A 6 -17.42 -14.52 20.91
N LEU A 7 -18.18 -15.34 21.62
CA LEU A 7 -19.45 -15.89 21.12
C LEU A 7 -20.50 -14.81 20.86
N ARG A 8 -20.54 -13.74 21.66
CA ARG A 8 -21.45 -12.61 21.44
C ARG A 8 -21.13 -11.85 20.15
N GLU A 9 -19.85 -11.72 19.83
CA GLU A 9 -19.34 -10.93 18.70
C GLU A 9 -19.14 -11.77 17.42
N ILE A 10 -19.16 -13.10 17.53
CA ILE A 10 -18.87 -14.00 16.41
C ILE A 10 -19.85 -13.81 15.25
N ARG A 11 -19.35 -13.92 14.02
CA ARG A 11 -20.14 -13.85 12.78
C ARG A 11 -20.07 -15.18 12.04
N PRO A 12 -21.03 -16.10 12.26
CA PRO A 12 -21.06 -17.39 11.57
C PRO A 12 -20.98 -17.28 10.04
N GLU A 13 -21.52 -16.19 9.48
CA GLU A 13 -21.56 -15.89 8.04
C GLU A 13 -20.16 -15.75 7.41
N ALA A 14 -19.15 -15.40 8.22
CA ALA A 14 -17.76 -15.35 7.76
C ALA A 14 -17.25 -16.75 7.35
N PHE A 15 -17.64 -17.79 8.10
CA PHE A 15 -17.28 -19.17 7.81
C PHE A 15 -18.06 -19.72 6.61
N GLU A 16 -19.32 -19.29 6.41
CA GLU A 16 -20.08 -19.61 5.20
C GLU A 16 -19.44 -19.00 3.95
N THR A 17 -19.00 -17.74 4.06
CA THR A 17 -18.30 -17.03 2.98
C THR A 17 -16.98 -17.71 2.62
N ALA A 18 -16.22 -18.13 3.63
CA ALA A 18 -15.00 -18.93 3.44
C ALA A 18 -15.32 -20.26 2.76
N ALA A 19 -16.34 -20.99 3.22
CA ALA A 19 -16.77 -22.24 2.60
C ALA A 19 -17.21 -22.06 1.13
N ALA A 20 -17.92 -20.98 0.81
CA ALA A 20 -18.30 -20.65 -0.57
C ALA A 20 -17.08 -20.41 -1.46
N SER A 21 -16.05 -19.74 -0.94
CA SER A 21 -14.79 -19.51 -1.65
C SER A 21 -14.05 -20.82 -1.92
N TRP A 22 -13.99 -21.72 -0.94
CA TRP A 22 -13.43 -23.07 -1.13
C TRP A 22 -14.21 -23.87 -2.20
N ARG A 23 -15.55 -23.81 -2.20
CA ARG A 23 -16.35 -24.47 -3.25
C ARG A 23 -16.07 -23.91 -4.63
N ALA A 24 -15.92 -22.58 -4.76
CA ALA A 24 -15.58 -21.96 -6.04
C ALA A 24 -14.21 -22.45 -6.54
N LEU A 25 -13.23 -22.57 -5.63
CA LEU A 25 -11.92 -23.15 -5.96
C LEU A 25 -12.03 -24.61 -6.40
N VAL A 26 -12.79 -25.45 -5.69
CA VAL A 26 -13.07 -26.84 -6.07
C VAL A 26 -13.61 -26.93 -7.50
N GLN A 27 -14.58 -26.07 -7.85
CA GLN A 27 -15.15 -26.03 -9.20
C GLN A 27 -14.11 -25.67 -10.25
N ALA A 28 -13.27 -24.67 -9.97
CA ALA A 28 -12.19 -24.27 -10.87
C ALA A 28 -11.18 -25.40 -11.08
N VAL A 29 -10.69 -26.03 -10.00
CA VAL A 29 -9.73 -27.14 -10.06
C VAL A 29 -10.31 -28.33 -10.83
N ARG A 30 -11.56 -28.72 -10.56
CA ARG A 30 -12.23 -29.81 -11.30
C ARG A 30 -12.41 -29.48 -12.79
N ALA A 31 -12.72 -28.23 -13.12
CA ALA A 31 -12.82 -27.78 -14.51
C ALA A 31 -11.47 -27.88 -15.24
N HIS A 32 -10.38 -27.47 -14.58
CA HIS A 32 -9.02 -27.59 -15.12
C HIS A 32 -8.58 -29.05 -15.26
N ALA A 33 -8.84 -29.90 -14.26
CA ALA A 33 -8.56 -31.34 -14.34
C ALA A 33 -9.31 -32.01 -15.50
N THR A 34 -10.58 -31.64 -15.71
CA THR A 34 -11.37 -32.12 -16.87
C THR A 34 -10.80 -31.61 -18.18
N GLY A 35 -10.35 -30.35 -18.23
CA GLY A 35 -9.67 -29.77 -19.40
C GLY A 35 -8.40 -30.52 -19.79
N LEU A 36 -7.54 -30.83 -18.80
CA LEU A 36 -6.35 -31.65 -18.98
C LEU A 36 -6.67 -33.03 -19.57
N GLY A 37 -7.74 -33.68 -19.07
CA GLY A 37 -8.21 -34.95 -19.62
C GLY A 37 -8.61 -34.86 -21.10
N ARG A 38 -9.31 -33.79 -21.49
CA ARG A 38 -9.69 -33.55 -22.90
C ARG A 38 -8.48 -33.35 -23.80
N HIS A 39 -7.49 -32.58 -23.37
CA HIS A 39 -6.25 -32.38 -24.13
C HIS A 39 -5.46 -33.68 -24.27
N THR A 40 -5.41 -34.49 -23.21
CA THR A 40 -4.78 -35.82 -23.26
C THR A 40 -5.49 -36.74 -24.27
N GLY A 41 -6.82 -36.72 -24.31
CA GLY A 41 -7.61 -37.44 -25.30
C GLY A 41 -7.36 -36.98 -26.74
N SER A 42 -7.12 -35.68 -26.95
CA SER A 42 -6.83 -35.13 -28.29
C SER A 42 -5.46 -35.55 -28.87
N LEU A 43 -4.55 -36.04 -28.01
CA LEU A 43 -3.26 -36.57 -28.47
C LEU A 43 -3.39 -37.98 -29.07
N ALA A 44 -4.48 -38.70 -28.78
CA ALA A 44 -4.72 -40.03 -29.32
C ALA A 44 -4.91 -39.97 -30.84
N GLY A 45 -4.12 -40.76 -31.58
CA GLY A 45 -4.12 -40.81 -33.04
C GLY A 45 -3.34 -39.68 -33.74
N ALA A 46 -2.88 -38.65 -33.01
CA ALA A 46 -2.03 -37.59 -33.55
C ALA A 46 -0.53 -37.95 -33.51
N TRP A 47 -0.12 -38.75 -32.52
CA TRP A 47 1.24 -39.25 -32.34
C TRP A 47 1.19 -40.60 -31.62
N GLU A 48 1.90 -41.62 -32.12
CA GLU A 48 2.07 -42.91 -31.44
C GLU A 48 3.55 -43.23 -31.19
N GLY A 49 3.90 -43.67 -29.96
CA GLY A 49 5.27 -44.02 -29.57
C GLY A 49 5.58 -43.82 -28.07
N PRO A 50 6.83 -44.08 -27.61
CA PRO A 50 7.20 -44.00 -26.19
C PRO A 50 6.98 -42.63 -25.54
N ALA A 51 7.21 -41.55 -26.27
CA ALA A 51 6.98 -40.18 -25.79
C ALA A 51 5.50 -39.90 -25.54
N TYR A 52 4.62 -40.37 -26.44
CA TYR A 52 3.17 -40.29 -26.27
C TYR A 52 2.70 -41.07 -25.03
N GLN A 53 3.21 -42.30 -24.84
CA GLN A 53 2.87 -43.12 -23.68
C GLN A 53 3.33 -42.45 -22.36
N ALA A 54 4.54 -41.89 -22.32
CA ALA A 54 5.05 -41.18 -21.15
C ALA A 54 4.23 -39.91 -20.85
N ALA A 55 3.96 -39.09 -21.87
CA ALA A 55 3.19 -37.85 -21.72
C ALA A 55 1.76 -38.13 -21.25
N THR A 56 1.06 -39.08 -21.86
CA THR A 56 -0.32 -39.44 -21.48
C THR A 56 -0.40 -40.06 -20.08
N ALA A 57 0.56 -40.92 -19.69
CA ALA A 57 0.63 -41.45 -18.34
C ALA A 57 0.89 -40.35 -17.30
N HIS A 58 1.78 -39.41 -17.58
CA HIS A 58 2.07 -38.28 -16.69
C HIS A 58 0.85 -37.36 -16.52
N LEU A 59 0.22 -36.97 -17.63
CA LEU A 59 -0.98 -36.11 -17.61
C LEU A 59 -2.16 -36.79 -16.90
N ALA A 60 -2.35 -38.10 -17.10
CA ALA A 60 -3.35 -38.88 -16.36
C ALA A 60 -3.02 -39.01 -14.86
N GLY A 61 -1.75 -38.95 -14.48
CA GLY A 61 -1.32 -38.80 -13.09
C GLY A 61 -1.75 -37.46 -12.52
N GLN A 62 -1.35 -36.36 -13.17
CA GLN A 62 -1.68 -34.99 -12.76
C GLN A 62 -3.20 -34.75 -12.67
N GLN A 63 -3.97 -35.29 -13.60
CA GLN A 63 -5.43 -35.22 -13.55
C GLN A 63 -6.01 -35.89 -12.29
N ARG A 64 -5.46 -37.07 -11.90
CA ARG A 64 -5.89 -37.78 -10.69
C ARG A 64 -5.50 -37.03 -9.43
N ASP A 65 -4.29 -36.46 -9.40
CA ASP A 65 -3.80 -35.69 -8.26
C ASP A 65 -4.67 -34.44 -8.04
N LEU A 66 -4.93 -33.67 -9.09
CA LEU A 66 -5.82 -32.50 -9.05
C LEU A 66 -7.25 -32.85 -8.63
N ALA A 67 -7.78 -34.00 -9.07
CA ALA A 67 -9.09 -34.47 -8.64
C ALA A 67 -9.09 -34.81 -7.13
N GLY A 68 -8.04 -35.50 -6.65
CA GLY A 68 -7.89 -35.81 -5.24
C GLY A 68 -7.69 -34.57 -4.36
N ASP A 69 -6.97 -33.56 -4.85
CA ASP A 69 -6.87 -32.25 -4.19
C ASP A 69 -8.23 -31.57 -4.11
N ALA A 70 -9.00 -31.55 -5.21
CA ALA A 70 -10.33 -30.97 -5.23
C ALA A 70 -11.28 -31.65 -4.22
N ASP A 71 -11.16 -32.95 -4.00
CA ASP A 71 -11.97 -33.67 -3.01
C ASP A 71 -11.57 -33.29 -1.57
N ARG A 72 -10.27 -33.13 -1.28
CA ARG A 72 -9.80 -32.60 0.03
C ARG A 72 -10.27 -31.16 0.27
N MET A 73 -10.20 -30.32 -0.76
CA MET A 73 -10.69 -28.94 -0.69
C MET A 73 -12.21 -28.88 -0.47
N ALA A 74 -12.97 -29.83 -1.04
CA ALA A 74 -14.40 -29.95 -0.79
C ALA A 74 -14.70 -30.33 0.66
N GLU A 75 -13.89 -31.22 1.25
CA GLU A 75 -14.01 -31.60 2.67
C GLU A 75 -13.80 -30.38 3.60
N VAL A 76 -12.81 -29.52 3.31
CA VAL A 76 -12.61 -28.26 4.04
C VAL A 76 -13.85 -27.37 3.95
N ALA A 77 -14.44 -27.22 2.76
CA ALA A 77 -15.65 -26.41 2.58
C ALA A 77 -16.84 -26.97 3.40
N GLU A 78 -16.99 -28.28 3.46
CA GLU A 78 -18.02 -28.95 4.27
C GLU A 78 -17.80 -28.73 5.78
N ILE A 79 -16.55 -28.86 6.25
CA ILE A 79 -16.19 -28.62 7.65
C ILE A 79 -16.53 -27.17 8.05
N LEU A 80 -16.16 -26.20 7.23
CA LEU A 80 -16.44 -24.78 7.50
C LEU A 80 -17.94 -24.47 7.50
N THR A 81 -18.71 -25.11 6.61
CA THR A 81 -20.17 -24.96 6.58
C THR A 81 -20.82 -25.54 7.83
N ALA A 82 -20.39 -26.74 8.25
CA ALA A 82 -20.87 -27.36 9.47
C ALA A 82 -20.50 -26.52 10.71
N HIS A 83 -19.30 -25.94 10.74
CA HIS A 83 -18.87 -25.05 11.81
C HIS A 83 -19.74 -23.80 11.89
N ALA A 84 -20.00 -23.15 10.75
CA ALA A 84 -20.89 -21.99 10.67
C ALA A 84 -22.28 -22.28 11.24
N ALA A 85 -22.90 -23.39 10.85
CA ALA A 85 -24.21 -23.79 11.34
C ALA A 85 -24.23 -23.98 12.87
N ARG A 86 -23.19 -24.62 13.43
CA ARG A 86 -23.08 -24.84 14.88
C ARG A 86 -22.80 -23.57 15.66
N LEU A 87 -22.03 -22.64 15.11
CA LEU A 87 -21.83 -21.33 15.72
C LEU A 87 -23.12 -20.50 15.68
N ALA A 88 -23.91 -20.61 14.60
CA ALA A 88 -25.21 -19.96 14.51
C ALA A 88 -26.19 -20.52 15.57
N GLU A 89 -26.21 -21.83 15.78
CA GLU A 89 -26.98 -22.48 16.86
C GLU A 89 -26.53 -21.99 18.24
N ALA A 90 -25.23 -22.02 18.54
CA ALA A 90 -24.69 -21.53 19.81
C ALA A 90 -25.02 -20.05 20.06
N LYS A 91 -24.98 -19.23 19.00
CA LYS A 91 -25.33 -17.80 19.07
C LYS A 91 -26.83 -17.58 19.29
N ALA A 92 -27.70 -18.39 18.68
CA ALA A 92 -29.13 -18.34 18.90
C ALA A 92 -29.50 -18.71 20.35
N GLU A 93 -28.87 -19.74 20.91
CA GLU A 93 -29.03 -20.12 22.32
C GLU A 93 -28.57 -18.99 23.27
N LEU A 94 -27.44 -18.34 22.95
CA LEU A 94 -26.97 -17.19 23.71
C LEU A 94 -27.98 -16.04 23.69
N GLN A 95 -28.53 -15.73 22.51
CA GLN A 95 -29.54 -14.68 22.36
C GLN A 95 -30.83 -15.00 23.12
N ALA A 96 -31.28 -16.26 23.09
CA ALA A 96 -32.44 -16.71 23.86
C ALA A 96 -32.21 -16.54 25.38
N ALA A 97 -31.01 -16.90 25.87
CA ALA A 97 -30.65 -16.72 27.28
C ALA A 97 -30.60 -15.24 27.69
N LEU A 98 -30.06 -14.36 26.83
CA LEU A 98 -30.03 -12.92 27.08
C LEU A 98 -31.44 -12.30 27.06
N HIS A 99 -32.32 -12.74 26.16
CA HIS A 99 -33.70 -12.27 26.10
C HIS A 99 -34.51 -12.63 27.36
N LEU A 100 -34.23 -13.80 27.97
CA LEU A 100 -34.81 -14.17 29.26
C LEU A 100 -34.40 -13.24 30.42
N ALA A 101 -33.31 -12.49 30.27
CA ALA A 101 -32.87 -11.50 31.26
C ALA A 101 -33.51 -10.11 31.05
N GLU A 102 -34.07 -9.84 29.87
CA GLU A 102 -34.71 -8.55 29.57
C GLU A 102 -35.96 -8.33 30.42
N GLY A 103 -36.12 -7.11 30.95
CA GLY A 103 -37.26 -6.76 31.81
C GLY A 103 -37.19 -7.30 33.24
N LEU A 104 -36.13 -8.03 33.61
CA LEU A 104 -35.87 -8.47 34.97
C LEU A 104 -34.75 -7.61 35.61
N PRO A 105 -34.71 -7.49 36.95
CA PRO A 105 -33.62 -6.82 37.67
C PRO A 105 -32.35 -7.69 37.73
N LEU A 106 -31.94 -8.24 36.58
CA LEU A 106 -30.73 -9.03 36.38
C LEU A 106 -29.67 -8.21 35.65
N ARG A 107 -28.41 -8.41 36.00
CA ARG A 107 -27.26 -7.82 35.32
C ARG A 107 -26.34 -8.95 34.84
N VAL A 108 -26.13 -9.02 33.54
CA VAL A 108 -25.15 -9.90 32.90
C VAL A 108 -23.82 -9.15 32.78
N GLY A 109 -22.76 -9.67 33.40
CA GLY A 109 -21.40 -9.16 33.33
C GLY A 109 -20.74 -9.45 31.98
N GLU A 110 -19.61 -8.78 31.71
CA GLU A 110 -18.85 -8.98 30.47
C GLU A 110 -18.20 -10.37 30.35
N ASP A 111 -18.10 -11.09 31.47
CA ASP A 111 -17.65 -12.47 31.58
C ASP A 111 -18.80 -13.50 31.44
N GLY A 112 -20.04 -13.03 31.26
CA GLY A 112 -21.25 -13.87 31.24
C GLY A 112 -21.80 -14.21 32.64
N SER A 113 -21.25 -13.63 33.72
CA SER A 113 -21.80 -13.80 35.07
C SER A 113 -23.17 -13.13 35.19
N VAL A 114 -24.11 -13.76 35.90
CA VAL A 114 -25.47 -13.21 36.11
C VAL A 114 -25.63 -12.84 37.57
N THR A 115 -25.89 -11.56 37.83
CA THR A 115 -26.09 -11.00 39.18
C THR A 115 -27.47 -10.34 39.29
N TYR A 116 -28.01 -10.22 40.50
CA TYR A 116 -29.30 -9.55 40.75
C TYR A 116 -29.20 -8.68 42.00
N LEU A 117 -29.95 -7.58 42.04
CA LEU A 117 -30.01 -6.70 43.21
C LEU A 117 -31.00 -7.27 44.24
N PRO A 118 -30.70 -7.23 45.55
CA PRO A 118 -31.65 -7.66 46.57
C PRO A 118 -32.83 -6.68 46.62
N THR A 119 -34.03 -7.14 46.25
CA THR A 119 -35.28 -6.39 46.40
C THR A 119 -35.82 -6.54 47.83
N PHE A 120 -36.39 -5.46 48.37
CA PHE A 120 -37.01 -5.45 49.71
C PHE A 120 -38.33 -6.24 49.68
N GLY A 121 -38.27 -7.57 49.87
CA GLY A 121 -39.44 -8.45 49.98
C GLY A 121 -39.04 -9.93 49.84
N THR A 122 -39.30 -10.74 50.87
CA THR A 122 -38.82 -12.14 50.94
C THR A 122 -39.48 -13.10 49.95
N ALA A 123 -40.53 -12.68 49.24
CA ALA A 123 -41.20 -13.47 48.19
C ALA A 123 -40.58 -13.32 46.79
N ASP A 124 -39.83 -12.23 46.52
CA ASP A 124 -39.27 -11.95 45.18
C ASP A 124 -37.83 -12.48 44.99
N ALA A 125 -37.06 -12.66 46.07
CA ALA A 125 -35.64 -13.02 45.98
C ALA A 125 -35.40 -14.46 45.48
N ALA A 126 -36.22 -15.43 45.90
CA ALA A 126 -36.07 -16.83 45.46
C ALA A 126 -36.40 -17.02 43.98
N VAL A 127 -37.43 -16.32 43.49
CA VAL A 127 -37.84 -16.33 42.08
C VAL A 127 -36.79 -15.67 41.20
N LEU A 128 -36.18 -14.56 41.65
CA LEU A 128 -35.09 -13.91 40.94
C LEU A 128 -33.82 -14.76 40.90
N ALA A 129 -33.51 -15.47 41.99
CA ALA A 129 -32.39 -16.41 42.04
C ALA A 129 -32.58 -17.58 41.06
N GLU A 130 -33.77 -18.17 40.99
CA GLU A 130 -34.10 -19.23 40.02
C GLU A 130 -33.97 -18.74 38.57
N ARG A 131 -34.48 -17.54 38.28
CA ARG A 131 -34.37 -16.93 36.94
C ARG A 131 -32.92 -16.59 36.57
N ALA A 132 -32.15 -16.04 37.51
CA ALA A 132 -30.72 -15.77 37.31
C ALA A 132 -29.93 -17.06 37.01
N GLN A 133 -30.21 -18.14 37.73
CA GLN A 133 -29.62 -19.46 37.47
C GLN A 133 -29.98 -19.97 36.08
N ARG A 134 -31.23 -19.79 35.64
CA ARG A 134 -31.68 -20.22 34.31
C ARG A 134 -30.98 -19.46 33.18
N VAL A 135 -30.81 -18.15 33.33
CA VAL A 135 -30.04 -17.32 32.38
C VAL A 135 -28.58 -17.75 32.36
N ALA A 136 -27.96 -17.92 33.53
CA ALA A 136 -26.56 -18.34 33.65
C ALA A 136 -26.32 -19.72 33.00
N ALA A 137 -27.24 -20.68 33.23
CA ALA A 137 -27.18 -22.00 32.61
C ALA A 137 -27.30 -21.94 31.08
N GLY A 138 -28.18 -21.07 30.55
CA GLY A 138 -28.31 -20.85 29.11
C GLY A 138 -27.04 -20.26 28.48
N ILE A 139 -26.44 -19.26 29.13
CA ILE A 139 -25.16 -18.67 28.69
C ILE A 139 -24.05 -19.73 28.70
N GLN A 140 -23.95 -20.53 29.76
CA GLN A 140 -22.94 -21.59 29.85
C GLN A 140 -23.12 -22.68 28.79
N ALA A 141 -24.37 -23.09 28.52
CA ALA A 141 -24.68 -24.06 27.48
C ALA A 141 -24.29 -23.56 26.09
N ALA A 142 -24.60 -22.29 25.77
CA ALA A 142 -24.23 -21.66 24.51
C ALA A 142 -22.70 -21.61 24.31
N VAL A 143 -21.94 -21.23 25.36
CA VAL A 143 -20.47 -21.23 25.32
C VAL A 143 -19.91 -22.64 25.14
N ALA A 144 -20.47 -23.63 25.83
CA ALA A 144 -20.04 -25.03 25.70
C ALA A 144 -20.27 -25.58 24.27
N LEU A 145 -21.41 -25.23 23.64
CA LEU A 145 -21.68 -25.59 22.25
C LEU A 145 -20.64 -24.99 21.29
N ALA A 146 -20.30 -23.71 21.47
CA ALA A 146 -19.29 -23.04 20.66
C ALA A 146 -17.89 -23.66 20.85
N GLN A 147 -17.51 -23.98 22.09
CA GLN A 147 -16.24 -24.66 22.39
C GLN A 147 -16.18 -26.07 21.79
N ALA A 148 -17.28 -26.82 21.81
CA ALA A 148 -17.36 -28.13 21.18
C ALA A 148 -17.24 -28.04 19.65
N ALA A 149 -17.89 -27.04 19.03
CA ALA A 149 -17.78 -26.78 17.61
C ALA A 149 -16.35 -26.41 17.20
N ASP A 150 -15.67 -25.57 17.98
CA ASP A 150 -14.26 -25.18 17.77
C ASP A 150 -13.30 -26.37 17.83
N ALA A 151 -13.43 -27.21 18.87
CA ALA A 151 -12.60 -28.39 19.06
C ALA A 151 -12.78 -29.43 17.94
N GLU A 152 -14.04 -29.71 17.56
CA GLU A 152 -14.34 -30.67 16.49
C GLU A 152 -13.84 -30.18 15.14
N THR A 153 -14.10 -28.91 14.80
CA THR A 153 -13.63 -28.32 13.54
C THR A 153 -12.11 -28.33 13.45
N SER A 154 -11.41 -27.98 14.53
CA SER A 154 -9.95 -28.05 14.60
C SER A 154 -9.43 -29.46 14.32
N ALA A 155 -10.04 -30.48 14.95
CA ALA A 155 -9.65 -31.88 14.75
C ALA A 155 -9.90 -32.35 13.31
N ARG A 156 -11.05 -31.99 12.72
CA ARG A 156 -11.41 -32.38 11.36
C ARG A 156 -10.52 -31.70 10.31
N LEU A 157 -10.22 -30.41 10.48
CA LEU A 157 -9.31 -29.71 9.57
C LEU A 157 -7.88 -30.28 9.63
N ALA A 158 -7.41 -30.64 10.83
CA ALA A 158 -6.11 -31.29 10.98
C ALA A 158 -6.04 -32.66 10.26
N ALA A 159 -7.15 -33.39 10.20
CA ALA A 159 -7.24 -34.68 9.51
C ALA A 159 -7.25 -34.55 7.97
N CYS A 160 -7.61 -33.39 7.42
CA CYS A 160 -7.60 -33.13 5.97
C CYS A 160 -6.20 -32.89 5.39
N LEU A 161 -5.16 -32.75 6.22
CA LEU A 161 -3.78 -32.53 5.75
C LEU A 161 -3.17 -33.83 5.22
N PRO A 162 -2.53 -33.85 4.02
CA PRO A 162 -1.94 -35.06 3.46
C PRO A 162 -0.85 -35.66 4.35
N ALA A 163 -0.74 -37.00 4.39
CA ALA A 163 0.31 -37.71 5.15
C ALA A 163 1.76 -37.35 4.73
N ALA A 164 1.97 -36.81 3.52
CA ALA A 164 3.27 -36.29 3.08
C ALA A 164 3.61 -34.91 3.68
N VAL A 165 2.60 -34.14 4.13
CA VAL A 165 2.74 -32.91 4.94
C VAL A 165 2.84 -33.26 6.43
N ALA A 166 2.41 -34.47 6.82
CA ALA A 166 2.51 -35.01 8.17
C ALA A 166 3.90 -35.59 8.52
N VAL A 167 4.94 -35.37 7.70
CA VAL A 167 6.32 -35.44 8.20
C VAL A 167 6.48 -34.28 9.16
N ALA A 168 6.30 -34.59 10.44
CA ALA A 168 6.25 -33.66 11.55
C ALA A 168 7.48 -32.75 11.60
N VAL A 169 7.37 -31.56 11.03
CA VAL A 169 7.93 -30.37 11.68
C VAL A 169 6.96 -30.10 12.84
N PRO A 170 7.37 -30.26 14.12
CA PRO A 170 6.48 -29.95 15.23
C PRO A 170 5.96 -28.51 15.04
N GLN A 171 4.68 -28.23 15.33
CA GLN A 171 4.12 -26.87 15.16
C GLN A 171 5.01 -25.80 15.80
N SER A 172 5.65 -26.11 16.94
CA SER A 172 6.62 -25.23 17.61
C SER A 172 7.85 -24.83 16.77
N ALA A 173 8.18 -25.56 15.71
CA ALA A 173 9.28 -25.27 14.79
C ALA A 173 8.84 -24.44 13.57
N VAL A 174 7.54 -24.38 13.26
CA VAL A 174 6.96 -23.50 12.20
C VAL A 174 6.52 -22.15 12.76
N LEU A 175 6.08 -22.12 14.02
CA LEU A 175 5.59 -20.91 14.67
C LEU A 175 6.72 -19.89 14.89
N VAL A 176 6.62 -18.74 14.24
CA VAL A 176 7.36 -17.53 14.62
C VAL A 176 6.46 -16.75 15.56
N ARG A 177 6.92 -16.42 16.77
CA ARG A 177 6.11 -15.60 17.68
C ARG A 177 6.10 -14.15 17.21
N ARG A 178 5.00 -13.45 17.44
CA ARG A 178 4.86 -12.03 17.07
C ARG A 178 5.99 -11.13 17.60
N ASP A 179 6.49 -11.41 18.81
CA ASP A 179 7.61 -10.69 19.45
C ASP A 179 8.99 -10.96 18.82
N GLN A 180 9.09 -11.98 17.97
CA GLN A 180 10.31 -12.29 17.21
C GLN A 180 10.35 -11.60 15.85
N VAL A 181 9.23 -11.03 15.38
CA VAL A 181 9.22 -10.21 14.17
C VAL A 181 9.88 -8.86 14.52
N PRO A 182 10.89 -8.41 13.76
CA PRO A 182 11.54 -7.13 14.00
C PRO A 182 10.52 -5.99 14.08
N ALA A 183 10.74 -5.05 15.00
CA ALA A 183 9.91 -3.86 15.10
C ALA A 183 10.13 -2.94 13.89
N GLN A 184 9.11 -2.18 13.52
CA GLN A 184 9.25 -1.15 12.49
C GLN A 184 10.36 -0.17 12.88
N GLY A 185 11.18 0.21 11.91
CA GLY A 185 12.36 1.05 12.13
C GLY A 185 13.63 0.31 12.55
N THR A 186 13.59 -1.03 12.68
CA THR A 186 14.80 -1.85 12.80
C THR A 186 15.70 -1.68 11.58
N ASP A 187 17.02 -1.71 11.78
CA ASP A 187 18.01 -1.63 10.69
C ASP A 187 17.73 -2.69 9.60
N PRO A 188 17.65 -2.30 8.31
CA PRO A 188 17.29 -3.22 7.24
C PRO A 188 18.19 -4.44 7.09
N ARG A 189 19.49 -4.34 7.43
CA ARG A 189 20.42 -5.48 7.39
C ARG A 189 20.08 -6.51 8.46
N GLN A 190 19.64 -6.05 9.63
CA GLN A 190 19.19 -6.93 10.71
C GLN A 190 17.87 -7.61 10.35
N VAL A 191 16.94 -6.86 9.74
CA VAL A 191 15.68 -7.42 9.21
C VAL A 191 15.98 -8.48 8.15
N LYS A 192 16.87 -8.20 7.20
CA LYS A 192 17.26 -9.18 6.17
C LYS A 192 17.92 -10.42 6.78
N ALA A 193 18.84 -10.26 7.72
CA ALA A 193 19.48 -11.38 8.39
C ALA A 193 18.47 -12.26 9.15
N TRP A 194 17.49 -11.64 9.80
CA TRP A 194 16.37 -12.35 10.41
C TRP A 194 15.55 -13.11 9.37
N TRP A 195 15.11 -12.45 8.29
CA TRP A 195 14.32 -13.07 7.23
C TRP A 195 15.04 -14.25 6.56
N ASP A 196 16.33 -14.07 6.28
CA ASP A 196 17.18 -15.07 5.65
C ASP A 196 17.41 -16.28 6.58
N SER A 197 17.31 -16.10 7.91
CA SER A 197 17.42 -17.18 8.89
C SER A 197 16.17 -18.05 9.01
N LEU A 198 15.00 -17.57 8.57
CA LEU A 198 13.74 -18.30 8.64
C LEU A 198 13.68 -19.43 7.61
N THR A 199 13.08 -20.56 7.98
CA THR A 199 12.72 -21.62 7.02
C THR A 199 11.60 -21.16 6.08
N PRO A 200 11.41 -21.81 4.91
CA PRO A 200 10.30 -21.47 4.02
C PRO A 200 8.92 -21.52 4.70
N GLU A 201 8.69 -22.47 5.60
CA GLU A 201 7.45 -22.63 6.35
C GLU A 201 7.26 -21.49 7.36
N GLN A 202 8.34 -21.09 8.05
CA GLN A 202 8.32 -19.95 8.96
C GLN A 202 8.03 -18.66 8.21
N ARG A 203 8.69 -18.42 7.05
CA ARG A 203 8.43 -17.26 6.19
C ARG A 203 6.96 -17.19 5.77
N ARG A 204 6.40 -18.31 5.31
CA ARG A 204 4.97 -18.42 4.97
C ARG A 204 4.09 -18.09 6.17
N TYR A 205 4.41 -18.66 7.33
CA TYR A 205 3.68 -18.39 8.58
C TYR A 205 3.66 -16.90 8.92
N VAL A 206 4.79 -16.19 8.82
CA VAL A 206 4.83 -14.75 9.14
C VAL A 206 4.02 -13.92 8.13
N ILE A 207 4.07 -14.27 6.83
CA ILE A 207 3.26 -13.62 5.79
C ILE A 207 1.77 -13.80 6.05
N ASP A 208 1.34 -15.02 6.40
CA ASP A 208 -0.07 -15.34 6.60
C ASP A 208 -0.65 -14.76 7.89
N HIS A 209 0.12 -14.79 8.99
CA HIS A 209 -0.37 -14.44 10.31
C HIS A 209 -0.05 -13.00 10.74
N TYR A 210 1.05 -12.43 10.25
CA TYR A 210 1.50 -11.07 10.60
C TYR A 210 1.81 -10.21 9.36
N PRO A 211 0.93 -10.14 8.34
CA PRO A 211 1.19 -9.37 7.13
C PRO A 211 1.41 -7.88 7.42
N GLU A 212 0.74 -7.33 8.44
CA GLU A 212 0.93 -5.92 8.86
C GLU A 212 2.30 -5.64 9.48
N LEU A 213 2.98 -6.66 10.02
CA LEU A 213 4.32 -6.49 10.55
C LEU A 213 5.36 -6.67 9.46
N VAL A 214 5.22 -7.67 8.59
CA VAL A 214 6.24 -7.97 7.57
C VAL A 214 6.17 -7.02 6.38
N GLY A 215 4.95 -6.62 5.96
CA GLY A 215 4.76 -5.80 4.77
C GLY A 215 5.47 -4.45 4.82
N GLY A 216 5.56 -3.84 6.01
CA GLY A 216 6.21 -2.54 6.22
C GLY A 216 7.70 -2.59 6.58
N LEU A 217 8.33 -3.76 6.66
CA LEU A 217 9.73 -3.87 7.08
C LEU A 217 10.71 -3.68 5.91
N ASP A 218 11.52 -2.64 6.01
CA ASP A 218 12.68 -2.46 5.13
C ASP A 218 13.71 -3.56 5.36
N GLY A 219 14.24 -4.14 4.28
CA GLY A 219 15.10 -5.33 4.32
C GLY A 219 14.37 -6.65 3.99
N ILE A 220 13.05 -6.62 3.83
CA ILE A 220 12.26 -7.73 3.28
C ILE A 220 12.13 -7.60 1.75
N PRO A 221 12.32 -8.69 0.97
CA PRO A 221 12.19 -8.65 -0.48
C PRO A 221 10.86 -8.08 -0.97
N CYS A 222 10.90 -7.35 -2.09
CA CYS A 222 9.78 -6.68 -2.74
C CYS A 222 8.56 -7.59 -2.91
N LEU A 223 8.75 -8.82 -3.43
CA LEU A 223 7.65 -9.75 -3.68
C LEU A 223 6.96 -10.21 -2.38
N VAL A 224 7.71 -10.31 -1.29
CA VAL A 224 7.18 -10.66 0.03
C VAL A 224 6.41 -9.49 0.62
N ARG A 225 6.95 -8.27 0.50
CA ARG A 225 6.24 -7.05 0.93
C ARG A 225 4.94 -6.87 0.15
N ASP A 226 4.96 -7.10 -1.17
CA ASP A 226 3.77 -7.04 -2.03
C ASP A 226 2.68 -7.99 -1.56
N GLU A 227 3.02 -9.26 -1.34
CA GLU A 227 2.06 -10.26 -0.89
C GLU A 227 1.45 -9.87 0.47
N ALA A 228 2.30 -9.53 1.45
CA ALA A 228 1.85 -9.15 2.78
C ALA A 228 0.98 -7.88 2.74
N ASN A 229 1.40 -6.83 2.05
CA ASN A 229 0.64 -5.58 1.97
C ASN A 229 -0.66 -5.71 1.17
N ARG A 230 -0.75 -6.62 0.18
CA ARG A 230 -2.02 -6.92 -0.49
C ARG A 230 -3.03 -7.54 0.47
N ALA A 231 -2.58 -8.40 1.40
CA ALA A 231 -3.44 -8.93 2.46
C ALA A 231 -3.90 -7.82 3.43
N VAL A 232 -2.99 -6.90 3.82
CA VAL A 232 -3.35 -5.72 4.63
C VAL A 232 -4.35 -4.84 3.90
N LEU A 233 -4.11 -4.52 2.63
CA LEU A 233 -4.97 -3.69 1.80
C LEU A 233 -6.38 -4.28 1.70
N ALA A 234 -6.50 -5.58 1.43
CA ALA A 234 -7.81 -6.24 1.33
C ALA A 234 -8.60 -6.17 2.65
N ARG A 235 -7.93 -6.40 3.79
CA ARG A 235 -8.52 -6.30 5.13
C ARG A 235 -8.97 -4.88 5.46
N GLU A 236 -8.12 -3.89 5.20
CA GLU A 236 -8.42 -2.48 5.46
C GLU A 236 -9.52 -1.94 4.54
N LYS A 237 -9.52 -2.34 3.25
CA LYS A 237 -10.61 -2.04 2.32
C LYS A 237 -11.94 -2.53 2.85
N GLN A 238 -12.02 -3.80 3.28
CA GLN A 238 -13.24 -4.37 3.83
C GLN A 238 -13.70 -3.62 5.10
N ARG A 239 -12.75 -3.26 5.98
CA ARG A 239 -13.03 -2.48 7.20
C ARG A 239 -13.60 -1.10 6.86
N LEU A 240 -12.96 -0.37 5.95
CA LEU A 240 -13.38 0.96 5.50
C LEU A 240 -14.74 0.92 4.80
N GLU A 241 -14.96 -0.04 3.90
CA GLU A 241 -16.25 -0.19 3.21
C GLU A 241 -17.39 -0.53 4.18
N GLN A 242 -17.14 -1.38 5.17
CA GLN A 242 -18.14 -1.69 6.19
C GLN A 242 -18.48 -0.43 7.01
N ARG A 243 -17.45 0.29 7.47
CA ARG A 243 -17.67 1.52 8.24
C ARG A 243 -18.39 2.59 7.41
N ARG A 244 -18.08 2.69 6.12
CA ARG A 244 -18.79 3.55 5.16
C ARG A 244 -20.28 3.22 5.13
N ARG A 245 -20.63 1.94 4.96
CA ARG A 245 -22.03 1.47 4.94
C ARG A 245 -22.75 1.77 6.25
N ASP A 246 -22.09 1.56 7.39
CA ASP A 246 -22.67 1.83 8.71
C ASP A 246 -22.99 3.32 8.90
N LEU A 247 -22.10 4.20 8.43
CA LEU A 247 -22.31 5.65 8.46
C LEU A 247 -23.40 6.09 7.46
N GLU A 248 -23.39 5.55 6.24
CA GLU A 248 -24.41 5.83 5.22
C GLU A 248 -25.82 5.42 5.68
N ALA A 249 -25.94 4.28 6.38
CA ALA A 249 -27.21 3.78 6.92
C ALA A 249 -27.84 4.73 7.96
N LYS A 250 -27.05 5.56 8.64
CA LYS A 250 -27.56 6.59 9.56
C LYS A 250 -28.23 7.76 8.83
N GLY A 251 -27.99 7.94 7.53
CA GLY A 251 -28.62 8.98 6.72
C GLY A 251 -28.40 10.38 7.30
N ALA A 252 -29.50 11.12 7.51
CA ALA A 252 -29.50 12.48 8.05
C ALA A 252 -29.23 12.57 9.56
N THR A 253 -29.12 11.44 10.27
CA THR A 253 -28.86 11.43 11.73
C THR A 253 -27.37 11.49 12.08
N ARG A 254 -26.47 11.53 11.08
CA ARG A 254 -25.03 11.66 11.29
C ARG A 254 -24.67 13.00 11.91
N SER A 255 -23.83 12.96 12.93
CA SER A 255 -23.13 14.13 13.47
C SER A 255 -22.11 14.70 12.49
N ASP A 256 -21.64 15.92 12.75
CA ASP A 256 -20.56 16.54 11.96
C ASP A 256 -19.26 15.72 12.00
N ALA A 257 -18.95 15.11 13.15
CA ALA A 257 -17.80 14.22 13.28
C ALA A 257 -17.94 12.97 12.40
N GLU A 258 -19.13 12.38 12.32
CA GLU A 258 -19.40 11.23 11.45
C GLU A 258 -19.41 11.62 9.97
N ASN A 259 -19.80 12.85 9.63
CA ASN A 259 -19.68 13.37 8.27
C ASN A 259 -18.21 13.58 7.87
N ALA A 260 -17.38 14.09 8.78
CA ALA A 260 -15.94 14.19 8.58
C ALA A 260 -15.28 12.82 8.43
N GLU A 261 -15.64 11.85 9.29
CA GLU A 261 -15.18 10.46 9.20
C GLU A 261 -15.55 9.83 7.85
N LEU A 262 -16.80 10.02 7.39
CA LEU A 262 -17.22 9.50 6.10
C LEU A 262 -16.42 10.10 4.94
N ALA A 263 -16.12 11.41 4.99
CA ALA A 263 -15.30 12.07 3.98
C ALA A 263 -13.87 11.51 3.95
N ASP A 264 -13.27 11.28 5.12
CA ASP A 264 -11.94 10.64 5.26
C ASP A 264 -11.94 9.20 4.72
N ILE A 265 -12.95 8.39 5.08
CA ILE A 265 -13.10 7.02 4.58
C ILE A 265 -13.22 7.00 3.05
N ASN A 266 -14.02 7.90 2.48
CA ASN A 266 -14.19 8.00 1.03
C ASN A 266 -12.90 8.40 0.32
N ASP A 267 -12.12 9.29 0.93
CA ASP A 267 -10.81 9.67 0.42
C ASP A 267 -9.83 8.49 0.44
N LYS A 268 -9.70 7.79 1.57
CA LYS A 268 -8.84 6.60 1.68
C LYS A 268 -9.24 5.51 0.69
N LEU A 269 -10.54 5.21 0.57
CA LEU A 269 -11.04 4.23 -0.39
C LEU A 269 -10.71 4.61 -1.83
N LYS A 270 -10.75 5.89 -2.20
CA LYS A 270 -10.32 6.34 -3.53
C LYS A 270 -8.87 5.94 -3.83
N GLY A 271 -7.98 6.08 -2.84
CA GLY A 271 -6.59 5.65 -2.93
C GLY A 271 -6.45 4.13 -3.07
N VAL A 272 -7.13 3.38 -2.20
CA VAL A 272 -7.18 1.91 -2.23
C VAL A 272 -7.58 1.38 -3.60
N TYR A 273 -8.67 1.90 -4.19
CA TYR A 273 -9.11 1.46 -5.52
C TYR A 273 -8.09 1.77 -6.61
N LYS A 274 -7.39 2.92 -6.52
CA LYS A 274 -6.36 3.29 -7.49
C LYS A 274 -5.11 2.41 -7.39
N ILE A 275 -4.74 2.02 -6.17
CA ILE A 275 -3.68 1.03 -5.95
C ILE A 275 -4.10 -0.32 -6.54
N GLU A 276 -5.28 -0.85 -6.20
CA GLU A 276 -5.77 -2.13 -6.75
C GLU A 276 -5.85 -2.11 -8.29
N GLU A 277 -6.35 -1.03 -8.87
CA GLU A 277 -6.40 -0.84 -10.33
C GLU A 277 -5.01 -0.99 -10.94
N ARG A 278 -4.00 -0.32 -10.38
CA ARG A 278 -2.63 -0.40 -10.90
C ARG A 278 -1.99 -1.77 -10.66
N LEU A 279 -2.18 -2.35 -9.47
CA LEU A 279 -1.61 -3.65 -9.09
C LEU A 279 -2.15 -4.80 -9.97
N ASN A 280 -3.35 -4.64 -10.52
CA ASN A 280 -3.98 -5.62 -11.42
C ASN A 280 -3.73 -5.34 -12.91
N ALA A 281 -3.12 -4.20 -13.24
CA ALA A 281 -2.82 -3.80 -14.62
C ALA A 281 -1.37 -4.18 -14.98
N THR A 282 -1.19 -5.27 -15.73
CA THR A 282 0.11 -5.63 -16.33
C THR A 282 -0.05 -5.81 -17.84
N ARG A 283 0.81 -5.13 -18.61
CA ARG A 283 0.88 -5.21 -20.09
C ARG A 283 2.33 -5.00 -20.56
N PRO A 284 2.70 -5.36 -21.80
CA PRO A 284 4.11 -5.29 -22.25
C PRO A 284 4.80 -3.91 -22.08
N ASP A 285 4.03 -2.82 -22.11
CA ASP A 285 4.48 -1.44 -21.94
C ASP A 285 4.15 -0.84 -20.55
N LEU A 286 3.60 -1.66 -19.65
CA LEU A 286 3.28 -1.30 -18.27
C LEU A 286 3.71 -2.46 -17.35
N PRO A 287 4.93 -2.39 -16.79
CA PRO A 287 5.47 -3.43 -15.91
C PRO A 287 4.55 -3.72 -14.72
N PRO A 288 4.64 -4.92 -14.10
CA PRO A 288 3.89 -5.23 -12.90
C PRO A 288 4.19 -4.20 -11.79
N ALA A 289 3.17 -3.91 -10.98
CA ALA A 289 3.32 -3.06 -9.81
C ALA A 289 3.23 -3.89 -8.52
N TYR A 290 3.94 -3.41 -7.50
CA TYR A 290 4.12 -4.06 -6.20
C TYR A 290 3.82 -3.07 -5.07
N LEU A 291 3.22 -3.54 -4.00
CA LEU A 291 2.88 -2.74 -2.82
C LEU A 291 3.90 -2.98 -1.71
N LEU A 292 4.81 -2.03 -1.51
CA LEU A 292 5.90 -2.16 -0.54
C LEU A 292 5.53 -1.64 0.86
N GLY A 293 4.48 -0.84 0.99
CA GLY A 293 3.98 -0.37 2.28
C GLY A 293 2.55 0.12 2.12
N PHE A 294 1.73 -0.08 3.14
CA PHE A 294 0.34 0.36 3.14
C PHE A 294 -0.24 0.42 4.55
N ASP A 295 -0.87 1.54 4.87
CA ASP A 295 -1.74 1.67 6.04
C ASP A 295 -2.86 2.69 5.79
N THR A 296 -3.80 2.75 6.73
CA THR A 296 -4.92 3.71 6.69
C THR A 296 -4.96 4.61 7.94
N GLU A 297 -3.85 4.64 8.69
CA GLU A 297 -3.67 5.51 9.86
C GLU A 297 -3.56 6.97 9.41
N GLY A 298 -4.03 7.92 10.22
CA GLY A 298 -4.02 9.33 9.84
C GLY A 298 -4.70 9.56 8.49
N ARG A 299 -3.96 10.03 7.48
CA ARG A 299 -4.43 10.23 6.10
C ARG A 299 -4.11 9.06 5.15
N GLY A 300 -3.52 8.00 5.69
CA GLY A 300 -3.08 6.79 5.01
C GLY A 300 -1.78 6.99 4.23
N HIS A 301 -0.98 5.93 4.21
CA HIS A 301 0.31 5.87 3.52
C HIS A 301 0.33 4.71 2.54
N ALA A 302 1.13 4.85 1.49
CA ALA A 302 1.39 3.75 0.57
C ALA A 302 2.71 3.93 -0.17
N ILE A 303 3.43 2.83 -0.32
CA ILE A 303 4.64 2.75 -1.13
C ILE A 303 4.36 1.81 -2.29
N VAL A 304 4.33 2.32 -3.52
CA VAL A 304 3.98 1.56 -4.72
C VAL A 304 5.15 1.54 -5.68
N ALA A 305 5.69 0.37 -5.98
CA ALA A 305 6.73 0.18 -6.98
C ALA A 305 6.13 -0.26 -8.32
N VAL A 306 6.58 0.34 -9.41
CA VAL A 306 6.36 -0.11 -10.78
C VAL A 306 7.65 -0.77 -11.26
N GLY A 307 7.60 -2.06 -11.57
CA GLY A 307 8.80 -2.88 -11.74
C GLY A 307 9.35 -3.37 -10.40
N ASN A 308 10.18 -4.42 -10.43
CA ASN A 308 10.76 -5.00 -9.21
C ASN A 308 12.10 -4.30 -8.87
N PRO A 309 12.19 -3.51 -7.80
CA PRO A 309 13.42 -2.81 -7.43
C PRO A 309 14.55 -3.76 -6.96
N ASP A 310 14.22 -4.98 -6.52
CA ASP A 310 15.24 -5.95 -6.10
C ASP A 310 16.06 -6.47 -7.29
N THR A 311 15.54 -6.38 -8.52
CA THR A 311 16.20 -6.95 -9.70
C THR A 311 16.47 -5.93 -10.81
N ALA A 312 15.98 -4.70 -10.67
CA ALA A 312 16.11 -3.67 -11.71
C ALA A 312 17.51 -3.08 -11.75
N ASP A 313 18.05 -2.85 -12.95
CA ASP A 313 19.34 -2.16 -13.13
C ASP A 313 19.29 -0.72 -12.59
N ASN A 314 18.15 -0.04 -12.74
CA ASN A 314 17.92 1.32 -12.25
C ASN A 314 16.71 1.34 -11.32
N VAL A 315 16.80 2.08 -10.22
CA VAL A 315 15.70 2.27 -9.26
C VAL A 315 15.53 3.75 -8.97
N VAL A 316 14.35 4.32 -9.25
CA VAL A 316 14.02 5.69 -8.84
C VAL A 316 13.02 5.69 -7.70
N THR A 317 13.37 6.31 -6.58
CA THR A 317 12.41 6.59 -5.49
C THR A 317 11.89 8.01 -5.63
N TYR A 318 10.60 8.14 -5.91
CA TYR A 318 9.88 9.39 -6.04
C TYR A 318 9.17 9.76 -4.75
N VAL A 319 9.55 10.91 -4.17
CA VAL A 319 8.94 11.49 -2.98
C VAL A 319 8.00 12.63 -3.42
N PRO A 320 6.67 12.44 -3.34
CA PRO A 320 5.70 13.48 -3.66
C PRO A 320 5.72 14.60 -2.60
N GLY A 321 5.05 15.72 -2.89
CA GLY A 321 5.04 16.90 -2.03
C GLY A 321 3.73 17.16 -1.30
N THR A 322 3.44 18.45 -1.09
CA THR A 322 2.23 18.96 -0.42
C THR A 322 0.95 18.31 -0.97
N ASN A 323 -0.03 18.08 -0.10
CA ASN A 323 -1.29 17.38 -0.38
C ASN A 323 -1.12 15.88 -0.68
N GLY A 324 0.06 15.31 -0.42
CA GLY A 324 0.28 13.87 -0.37
C GLY A 324 -0.61 13.23 0.70
N ARG A 325 -1.40 12.24 0.30
CA ARG A 325 -2.25 11.38 1.15
C ARG A 325 -2.77 10.21 0.33
N LEU A 326 -3.23 9.15 0.99
CA LEU A 326 -3.68 7.93 0.32
C LEU A 326 -4.70 8.21 -0.79
N GLY A 327 -5.70 9.05 -0.56
CA GLY A 327 -6.73 9.39 -1.57
C GLY A 327 -6.23 10.11 -2.82
N LYS A 328 -4.98 10.59 -2.83
CA LYS A 328 -4.35 11.30 -3.94
C LYS A 328 -3.27 10.49 -4.66
N ILE A 329 -2.91 9.30 -4.15
CA ILE A 329 -1.83 8.47 -4.75
C ILE A 329 -2.07 8.10 -6.22
N GLY A 330 -3.33 8.08 -6.67
CA GLY A 330 -3.69 7.88 -8.07
C GLY A 330 -3.16 8.96 -9.03
N ASN A 331 -2.71 10.11 -8.52
CA ASN A 331 -2.03 11.14 -9.30
C ASN A 331 -0.53 10.85 -9.44
N ASP A 332 0.07 10.13 -8.48
CA ASP A 332 1.51 9.89 -8.40
C ASP A 332 1.93 8.58 -9.05
N ILE A 333 1.09 7.55 -9.00
CA ILE A 333 1.32 6.26 -9.68
C ILE A 333 1.59 6.43 -11.19
N PRO A 334 0.81 7.23 -11.95
CA PRO A 334 1.08 7.48 -13.37
C PRO A 334 2.45 8.15 -13.62
N ARG A 335 2.97 8.93 -12.66
CA ARG A 335 4.30 9.55 -12.74
C ARG A 335 5.40 8.49 -12.66
N ALA A 336 5.26 7.50 -11.77
CA ALA A 336 6.17 6.35 -11.71
C ALA A 336 6.15 5.55 -13.02
N ASP A 337 4.97 5.29 -13.58
CA ASP A 337 4.84 4.64 -14.89
C ASP A 337 5.53 5.45 -16.01
N ALA A 338 5.40 6.78 -15.98
CA ALA A 338 6.03 7.67 -16.93
C ALA A 338 7.56 7.66 -16.82
N MET A 339 8.11 7.64 -15.60
CA MET A 339 9.56 7.57 -15.37
C MET A 339 10.15 6.24 -15.84
N VAL A 340 9.46 5.11 -15.62
CA VAL A 340 9.90 3.81 -16.15
C VAL A 340 9.96 3.81 -17.67
N ARG A 341 8.94 4.39 -18.34
CA ARG A 341 8.94 4.54 -19.81
C ARG A 341 10.08 5.44 -20.27
N ALA A 342 10.26 6.60 -19.66
CA ALA A 342 11.30 7.56 -20.05
C ALA A 342 12.71 6.99 -19.86
N ALA A 343 12.95 6.24 -18.78
CA ALA A 343 14.23 5.57 -18.56
C ALA A 343 14.48 4.45 -19.58
N ARG A 344 13.45 3.67 -19.93
CA ARG A 344 13.53 2.66 -20.99
C ARG A 344 13.82 3.29 -22.36
N ASP A 345 13.23 4.43 -22.66
CA ASP A 345 13.49 5.15 -23.91
C ASP A 345 14.93 5.69 -23.96
N ALA A 346 15.49 6.07 -22.79
CA ALA A 346 16.87 6.51 -22.67
C ALA A 346 17.90 5.36 -22.75
N ASP A 347 17.59 4.18 -22.19
CA ASP A 347 18.41 2.98 -22.32
C ASP A 347 17.55 1.70 -22.36
N PRO A 348 17.22 1.18 -23.57
CA PRO A 348 16.38 0.01 -23.70
C PRO A 348 17.09 -1.30 -23.33
N SER A 349 18.39 -1.28 -23.05
CA SER A 349 19.16 -2.45 -22.60
C SER A 349 19.07 -2.69 -21.09
N LYS A 350 18.49 -1.74 -20.35
CA LYS A 350 18.41 -1.73 -18.89
C LYS A 350 16.97 -1.83 -18.40
N THR A 351 16.79 -2.51 -17.28
CA THR A 351 15.51 -2.58 -16.57
C THR A 351 15.42 -1.46 -15.54
N THR A 352 14.24 -0.85 -15.40
CA THR A 352 14.02 0.24 -14.44
C THR A 352 12.81 -0.04 -13.58
N ALA A 353 12.93 0.20 -12.27
CA ALA A 353 11.83 0.28 -11.33
C ALA A 353 11.64 1.71 -10.83
N ALA A 354 10.39 2.15 -10.67
CA ALA A 354 10.06 3.45 -10.09
C ALA A 354 9.12 3.28 -8.90
N ILE A 355 9.43 3.91 -7.78
CA ILE A 355 8.74 3.77 -6.51
C ILE A 355 8.09 5.10 -6.15
N VAL A 356 6.77 5.13 -6.00
CA VAL A 356 6.08 6.22 -5.29
C VAL A 356 6.24 5.95 -3.80
N TRP A 357 6.97 6.81 -3.09
CA TRP A 357 7.21 6.70 -1.66
C TRP A 357 6.38 7.75 -0.91
N LEU A 358 5.16 7.36 -0.51
CA LEU A 358 4.27 8.18 0.33
C LEU A 358 4.16 7.52 1.71
N ASP A 359 5.23 7.58 2.47
CA ASP A 359 5.37 7.03 3.84
C ASP A 359 5.70 8.13 4.86
N TYR A 360 5.07 9.29 4.67
CA TYR A 360 5.15 10.41 5.59
C TYR A 360 3.88 11.25 5.57
N ASP A 361 3.60 11.93 6.69
CA ASP A 361 2.51 12.88 6.79
C ASP A 361 2.87 14.19 6.06
N ALA A 362 2.46 14.32 4.80
CA ALA A 362 2.70 15.53 4.04
C ALA A 362 1.86 16.73 4.54
N PRO A 363 2.38 17.97 4.42
CA PRO A 363 1.56 19.16 4.64
C PRO A 363 0.38 19.18 3.66
N GLN A 364 -0.82 19.57 4.09
CA GLN A 364 -2.03 19.57 3.22
C GLN A 364 -2.38 20.93 2.63
N ALA A 365 -1.61 21.95 3.00
CA ALA A 365 -1.77 23.30 2.49
C ALA A 365 -0.38 23.93 2.32
N VAL A 366 -0.24 24.80 1.33
CA VAL A 366 0.99 25.60 1.17
C VAL A 366 1.10 26.61 2.32
N VAL A 367 0.00 27.31 2.61
CA VAL A 367 -0.15 28.24 3.73
C VAL A 367 -1.48 27.96 4.42
N ASN A 368 -1.46 27.79 5.75
CA ASN A 368 -2.66 27.62 6.56
C ASN A 368 -2.69 28.69 7.67
N PRO A 369 -3.43 29.80 7.48
CA PRO A 369 -3.50 30.88 8.47
C PRO A 369 -4.09 30.45 9.82
N LYS A 370 -4.88 29.36 9.84
CA LYS A 370 -5.52 28.84 11.05
C LYS A 370 -4.62 27.89 11.84
N ASP A 371 -3.68 27.24 11.15
CA ASP A 371 -2.71 26.34 11.76
C ASP A 371 -1.41 26.31 10.95
N PRO A 372 -0.55 27.34 11.11
CA PRO A 372 0.76 27.40 10.44
C PRO A 372 1.69 26.26 10.85
N GLY A 373 1.35 25.57 11.95
CA GLY A 373 2.06 24.38 12.41
C GLY A 373 1.92 23.20 11.45
N GLU A 374 0.89 23.17 10.61
CA GLU A 374 0.52 22.03 9.76
C GLU A 374 0.75 22.23 8.25
N ASP A 375 1.16 23.43 7.83
CA ASP A 375 1.36 23.75 6.41
C ASP A 375 2.79 23.48 5.89
N ALA A 376 2.98 23.73 4.60
CA ALA A 376 4.23 23.47 3.89
C ALA A 376 5.36 24.43 4.26
N THR A 377 5.11 25.49 5.05
CA THR A 377 6.17 26.37 5.57
C THR A 377 6.92 25.73 6.73
N ASN A 378 6.30 24.74 7.40
CA ASN A 378 6.87 24.09 8.57
C ASN A 378 7.80 22.93 8.16
N PRO A 379 9.06 22.86 8.64
CA PRO A 379 9.99 21.78 8.29
C PRO A 379 9.70 20.47 9.04
N LYS A 380 8.77 20.45 10.01
CA LYS A 380 8.50 19.26 10.83
C LYS A 380 8.18 18.01 10.01
N HIS A 381 7.46 18.17 8.88
CA HIS A 381 7.05 17.03 8.06
C HIS A 381 8.26 16.37 7.41
N ALA A 382 9.20 17.18 6.90
CA ALA A 382 10.50 16.69 6.40
C ALA A 382 11.37 16.08 7.50
N LEU A 383 11.40 16.70 8.69
CA LEU A 383 12.15 16.16 9.85
C LEU A 383 11.60 14.82 10.35
N ASN A 384 10.27 14.63 10.30
CA ASN A 384 9.62 13.38 10.71
C ASN A 384 9.85 12.25 9.69
N ALA A 385 9.94 12.59 8.40
CA ALA A 385 10.10 11.63 7.31
C ALA A 385 11.54 11.07 7.20
N ARG A 386 12.55 11.83 7.65
CA ARG A 386 13.97 11.56 7.35
C ARG A 386 14.44 10.15 7.74
N ASP A 387 14.03 9.67 8.91
CA ASP A 387 14.47 8.36 9.40
C ASP A 387 13.83 7.23 8.59
N SER A 388 12.59 7.42 8.10
CA SER A 388 11.91 6.41 7.29
C SER A 388 12.49 6.36 5.87
N LEU A 389 12.74 7.52 5.25
CA LEU A 389 13.30 7.56 3.90
C LEU A 389 14.72 7.00 3.84
N ASP A 390 15.58 7.34 4.79
CA ASP A 390 16.95 6.81 4.90
C ASP A 390 16.95 5.27 4.99
N ARG A 391 16.19 4.72 5.95
CA ARG A 391 16.04 3.26 6.10
C ARG A 391 15.43 2.60 4.88
N PHE A 392 14.47 3.24 4.21
CA PHE A 392 13.87 2.71 2.99
C PHE A 392 14.93 2.58 1.89
N GLN A 393 15.78 3.60 1.68
CA GLN A 393 16.88 3.53 0.71
C GLN A 393 17.90 2.45 1.06
N ASP A 394 18.25 2.30 2.34
CA ASP A 394 19.13 1.22 2.80
C ASP A 394 18.49 -0.17 2.60
N GLY A 395 17.18 -0.28 2.83
CA GLY A 395 16.40 -1.50 2.57
C GLY A 395 16.49 -1.94 1.12
N LEU A 396 16.30 -1.02 0.17
CA LEU A 396 16.45 -1.32 -1.26
C LEU A 396 17.83 -1.86 -1.62
N ARG A 397 18.89 -1.33 -1.00
CA ARG A 397 20.26 -1.81 -1.23
C ARG A 397 20.52 -3.19 -0.63
N VAL A 398 19.86 -3.48 0.49
CA VAL A 398 20.01 -4.72 1.23
C VAL A 398 19.31 -5.88 0.53
N THR A 399 18.16 -5.64 -0.10
CA THR A 399 17.37 -6.67 -0.80
C THR A 399 17.75 -6.85 -2.27
N HIS A 400 18.51 -5.91 -2.85
CA HIS A 400 18.91 -5.96 -4.24
C HIS A 400 19.71 -7.23 -4.60
N GLU A 401 19.38 -7.82 -5.74
CA GLU A 401 19.95 -9.04 -6.28
C GLU A 401 20.83 -8.75 -7.49
N GLY A 402 22.04 -9.31 -7.51
CA GLY A 402 22.96 -9.16 -8.64
C GLY A 402 23.89 -7.94 -8.53
N PRO A 403 24.37 -7.41 -9.67
CA PRO A 403 25.23 -6.24 -9.69
C PRO A 403 24.51 -5.03 -9.09
N ARG A 404 25.23 -4.16 -8.37
CA ARG A 404 24.66 -2.95 -7.75
C ARG A 404 23.83 -2.13 -8.76
N SER A 405 22.56 -1.89 -8.45
CA SER A 405 21.68 -0.98 -9.17
C SER A 405 22.13 0.47 -9.12
N HIS A 406 21.75 1.24 -10.13
CA HIS A 406 21.80 2.70 -10.10
C HIS A 406 20.55 3.25 -9.41
N ASN A 407 20.68 3.82 -8.21
CA ASN A 407 19.54 4.36 -7.47
C ASN A 407 19.49 5.88 -7.54
N THR A 408 18.32 6.41 -7.89
CA THR A 408 18.05 7.84 -7.91
C THR A 408 16.95 8.16 -6.91
N VAL A 409 17.08 9.25 -6.15
CA VAL A 409 15.98 9.76 -5.31
C VAL A 409 15.51 11.10 -5.84
N LEU A 410 14.23 11.16 -6.23
CA LEU A 410 13.60 12.35 -6.80
C LEU A 410 12.61 12.93 -5.80
N GLY A 411 12.85 14.18 -5.37
CA GLY A 411 11.91 14.94 -4.56
C GLY A 411 11.19 16.00 -5.38
N HIS A 412 9.85 16.02 -5.31
CA HIS A 412 9.02 17.03 -5.98
C HIS A 412 8.36 17.95 -4.97
N SER A 413 8.38 19.26 -5.22
CA SER A 413 7.77 20.23 -4.32
C SER A 413 8.31 20.04 -2.89
N TYR A 414 7.46 19.98 -1.87
CA TYR A 414 7.87 19.69 -0.49
C TYR A 414 8.64 18.35 -0.32
N GLY A 415 8.43 17.38 -1.22
CA GLY A 415 9.20 16.14 -1.24
C GLY A 415 10.70 16.37 -1.48
N SER A 416 11.09 17.46 -2.17
CA SER A 416 12.50 17.86 -2.28
C SER A 416 13.10 18.27 -0.94
N THR A 417 12.31 18.92 -0.07
CA THR A 417 12.72 19.26 1.30
C THR A 417 12.89 18.00 2.15
N VAL A 418 11.99 17.01 2.00
CA VAL A 418 12.12 15.69 2.65
C VAL A 418 13.44 15.02 2.25
N VAL A 419 13.71 14.94 0.94
CA VAL A 419 14.94 14.32 0.41
C VAL A 419 16.18 15.07 0.89
N GLY A 420 16.19 16.40 0.80
CA GLY A 420 17.31 17.23 1.22
C GLY A 420 17.63 17.13 2.72
N PHE A 421 16.60 17.16 3.57
CA PHE A 421 16.77 17.00 5.02
C PHE A 421 17.25 15.59 5.38
N THR A 422 16.76 14.57 4.67
CA THR A 422 17.25 13.19 4.85
C THR A 422 18.72 13.07 4.50
N ALA A 423 19.10 13.54 3.31
CA ALA A 423 20.49 13.50 2.85
C ALA A 423 21.44 14.27 3.79
N ARG A 424 21.03 15.46 4.25
CA ARG A 424 21.80 16.28 5.21
C ARG A 424 21.96 15.61 6.58
N ASP A 425 20.88 15.04 7.14
CA ASP A 425 20.84 14.63 8.55
C ASP A 425 21.25 13.17 8.77
N ARG A 426 20.98 12.30 7.79
CA ARG A 426 21.21 10.85 7.86
C ARG A 426 22.17 10.34 6.79
N GLY A 427 22.28 11.07 5.68
CA GLY A 427 22.80 10.53 4.43
C GLY A 427 21.68 9.93 3.60
N LEU A 428 22.00 9.51 2.38
CA LEU A 428 21.04 8.86 1.49
C LEU A 428 21.79 7.88 0.60
N ASN A 429 21.39 6.61 0.57
CA ASN A 429 22.07 5.57 -0.20
C ASN A 429 21.70 5.58 -1.69
N ALA A 430 21.87 6.74 -2.32
CA ALA A 430 21.55 7.03 -3.71
C ALA A 430 22.82 7.37 -4.50
N ASP A 431 22.80 7.07 -5.80
CA ASP A 431 23.86 7.46 -6.74
C ASP A 431 23.57 8.85 -7.34
N ASP A 432 22.29 9.21 -7.54
CA ASP A 432 21.86 10.55 -7.94
C ASP A 432 20.67 11.06 -7.10
N VAL A 433 20.56 12.38 -6.97
CA VAL A 433 19.37 13.06 -6.41
C VAL A 433 18.84 14.08 -7.40
N ILE A 434 17.52 14.10 -7.55
CA ILE A 434 16.82 15.04 -8.44
C ILE A 434 15.83 15.87 -7.62
N PHE A 435 15.90 17.20 -7.76
CA PHE A 435 14.95 18.13 -7.17
C PHE A 435 14.13 18.82 -8.26
N VAL A 436 12.81 18.70 -8.19
CA VAL A 436 11.91 19.27 -9.20
C VAL A 436 10.90 20.19 -8.53
N GLY A 437 10.84 21.45 -8.98
CA GLY A 437 9.94 22.46 -8.40
C GLY A 437 10.14 22.61 -6.89
N SER A 438 11.39 22.76 -6.44
CA SER A 438 11.74 22.72 -5.02
C SER A 438 11.50 24.06 -4.30
N PRO A 439 10.94 24.05 -3.07
CA PRO A 439 10.93 25.20 -2.15
C PRO A 439 12.18 25.30 -1.27
N GLY A 440 13.26 24.57 -1.61
CA GLY A 440 14.49 24.49 -0.82
C GLY A 440 14.71 23.11 -0.20
N VAL A 441 15.99 22.77 0.02
CA VAL A 441 16.44 21.42 0.41
C VAL A 441 17.18 21.37 1.74
N GLY A 442 17.20 22.46 2.51
CA GLY A 442 17.73 22.51 3.87
C GLY A 442 19.24 22.67 4.01
N VAL A 443 19.95 22.98 2.92
CA VAL A 443 21.39 23.30 2.90
C VAL A 443 21.66 24.46 1.94
N ASP A 444 22.74 25.19 2.17
CA ASP A 444 23.09 26.37 1.34
C ASP A 444 23.78 25.98 0.02
N ARG A 445 24.40 24.79 -0.03
CA ARG A 445 25.14 24.29 -1.21
C ARG A 445 24.95 22.79 -1.36
N ALA A 446 25.01 22.30 -2.60
CA ALA A 446 24.88 20.88 -2.96
C ALA A 446 25.87 19.99 -2.18
N ALA A 447 27.08 20.48 -1.89
CA ALA A 447 28.08 19.76 -1.11
C ALA A 447 27.64 19.45 0.33
N GLY A 448 26.63 20.16 0.85
CA GLY A 448 26.04 19.90 2.17
C GLY A 448 25.09 18.69 2.21
N LEU A 449 24.73 18.11 1.06
CA LEU A 449 23.81 16.95 0.98
C LEU A 449 24.51 15.61 1.24
N GLY A 450 25.84 15.58 1.39
CA GLY A 450 26.58 14.32 1.50
C GLY A 450 26.66 13.51 0.19
N ILE A 451 26.18 14.08 -0.92
CA ILE A 451 26.27 13.54 -2.28
C ILE A 451 27.15 14.47 -3.10
N SER A 452 27.94 13.90 -4.01
CA SER A 452 28.79 14.70 -4.91
C SER A 452 27.92 15.71 -5.69
N PRO A 453 28.29 17.00 -5.75
CA PRO A 453 27.51 17.99 -6.49
C PRO A 453 27.29 17.65 -7.98
N GLN A 454 28.11 16.78 -8.57
CA GLN A 454 27.94 16.30 -9.95
C GLN A 454 26.76 15.32 -10.12
N HIS A 455 26.25 14.80 -9.01
CA HIS A 455 25.14 13.84 -8.93
C HIS A 455 23.90 14.47 -8.25
N VAL A 456 23.91 15.79 -8.08
CA VAL A 456 22.78 16.56 -7.57
C VAL A 456 22.19 17.35 -8.71
N TRP A 457 20.96 17.01 -9.09
CA TRP A 457 20.26 17.54 -10.24
C TRP A 457 19.06 18.37 -9.82
N SER A 458 18.77 19.44 -10.54
CA SER A 458 17.61 20.28 -10.27
C SER A 458 16.96 20.83 -11.54
N SER A 459 15.65 21.07 -11.46
CA SER A 459 14.90 21.79 -12.49
C SER A 459 13.70 22.49 -11.87
N THR A 460 13.51 23.76 -12.26
CA THR A 460 12.32 24.54 -11.94
C THR A 460 11.77 25.11 -13.24
N ALA A 461 10.53 24.74 -13.60
CA ALA A 461 9.89 25.22 -14.81
C ALA A 461 9.68 26.73 -14.72
N LYS A 462 9.83 27.41 -15.87
CA LYS A 462 9.79 28.88 -15.96
C LYS A 462 8.53 29.49 -15.33
N ASN A 463 7.38 28.85 -15.49
CA ASN A 463 6.09 29.34 -14.98
C ASN A 463 5.69 28.70 -13.65
N ASP A 464 6.57 27.90 -13.03
CA ASP A 464 6.31 27.29 -11.73
C ASP A 464 6.32 28.38 -10.64
N PRO A 465 5.22 28.61 -9.91
CA PRO A 465 5.16 29.65 -8.89
C PRO A 465 6.07 29.37 -7.68
N ILE A 466 6.61 28.15 -7.53
CA ILE A 466 7.48 27.80 -6.40
C ILE A 466 8.76 28.65 -6.35
N GLN A 467 9.20 29.16 -7.49
CA GLN A 467 10.34 30.09 -7.58
C GLN A 467 10.11 31.42 -6.84
N TYR A 468 8.85 31.71 -6.48
CA TYR A 468 8.47 32.89 -5.69
C TYR A 468 8.18 32.55 -4.22
N SER A 469 8.55 31.34 -3.76
CA SER A 469 8.37 30.96 -2.36
C SER A 469 9.24 31.86 -1.47
N PRO A 470 8.64 32.62 -0.54
CA PRO A 470 9.40 33.59 0.25
C PRO A 470 10.30 32.88 1.26
N SER A 471 11.54 33.36 1.44
CA SER A 471 12.36 32.96 2.58
C SER A 471 11.68 33.30 3.92
N LYS A 472 12.04 32.55 4.97
CA LYS A 472 11.61 32.79 6.35
C LYS A 472 12.25 34.02 6.97
N ASP A 473 13.41 34.46 6.50
CA ASP A 473 14.03 35.70 6.94
C ASP A 473 13.75 36.81 5.91
N PRO A 474 12.92 37.81 6.24
CA PRO A 474 12.67 38.95 5.35
C PRO A 474 13.93 39.75 4.99
N LEU A 475 15.02 39.61 5.77
CA LEU A 475 16.30 40.26 5.50
C LEU A 475 17.07 39.60 4.35
N GLU A 476 16.83 38.31 4.06
CA GLU A 476 17.46 37.58 2.94
C GLU A 476 16.99 38.11 1.58
N TRP A 477 15.82 38.77 1.51
CA TRP A 477 15.39 39.49 0.30
C TRP A 477 16.40 40.57 -0.16
N PHE A 478 17.20 41.10 0.77
CA PHE A 478 18.13 42.21 0.50
C PHE A 478 19.58 41.78 0.31
N ASP A 479 19.92 40.50 0.54
CA ASP A 479 21.30 40.03 0.46
C ASP A 479 21.68 39.45 -0.93
N GLY A 480 20.69 39.34 -1.82
CA GLY A 480 20.86 38.91 -3.21
C GLY A 480 20.92 37.41 -3.40
N ARG A 481 20.70 36.59 -2.36
CA ARG A 481 20.58 35.14 -2.49
C ARG A 481 19.18 34.73 -2.93
N ASP A 482 19.12 33.68 -3.74
CA ASP A 482 17.88 33.06 -4.20
C ASP A 482 17.38 32.02 -3.18
N ASP A 483 17.24 32.47 -1.93
CA ASP A 483 16.83 31.63 -0.80
C ASP A 483 15.31 31.48 -0.76
N LEU A 484 14.85 30.23 -0.60
CA LEU A 484 13.44 29.85 -0.51
C LEU A 484 13.09 29.48 0.94
N ILE A 485 11.81 29.19 1.18
CA ILE A 485 11.27 28.96 2.53
C ILE A 485 11.97 27.82 3.31
N HIS A 486 12.62 26.88 2.62
CA HIS A 486 13.40 25.79 3.21
C HIS A 486 14.90 25.84 2.82
N GLY A 487 15.44 27.03 2.56
CA GLY A 487 16.85 27.27 2.23
C GLY A 487 17.10 27.53 0.74
N ALA A 488 18.36 27.48 0.32
CA ALA A 488 18.79 27.85 -1.03
C ALA A 488 18.01 27.12 -2.14
N ASN A 489 17.68 27.84 -3.21
CA ASN A 489 17.11 27.27 -4.43
C ASN A 489 18.10 26.27 -5.07
N PRO A 490 17.77 24.98 -5.17
CA PRO A 490 18.70 24.00 -5.75
C PRO A 490 18.93 24.20 -7.26
N SER A 491 18.08 25.01 -7.92
CA SER A 491 18.22 25.39 -9.33
C SER A 491 19.07 26.66 -9.54
N SER A 492 19.50 27.34 -8.47
CA SER A 492 20.39 28.49 -8.57
C SER A 492 21.84 28.04 -8.86
N PRO A 493 22.60 28.77 -9.71
CA PRO A 493 24.01 28.49 -9.95
C PRO A 493 24.87 28.46 -8.67
N GLU A 494 24.57 29.31 -7.70
CA GLU A 494 25.30 29.46 -6.43
C GLU A 494 25.19 28.22 -5.53
N PHE A 495 24.12 27.42 -5.69
CA PHE A 495 23.94 26.17 -4.98
C PHE A 495 25.00 25.13 -5.37
N GLY A 496 25.51 25.19 -6.60
CA GLY A 496 26.61 24.35 -7.09
C GLY A 496 26.23 22.94 -7.51
N GLY A 497 24.93 22.63 -7.62
CA GLY A 497 24.41 21.42 -8.28
C GLY A 497 24.33 21.58 -9.80
N ARG A 498 23.75 20.58 -10.48
CA ARG A 498 23.56 20.58 -11.93
C ARG A 498 22.10 20.85 -12.28
N VAL A 499 21.87 21.83 -13.15
CA VAL A 499 20.52 22.14 -13.64
C VAL A 499 20.28 21.44 -14.98
N PHE A 500 19.09 20.85 -15.15
CA PHE A 500 18.63 20.34 -16.43
C PHE A 500 17.41 21.11 -16.93
N GLU A 501 17.15 21.03 -18.23
CA GLU A 501 16.07 21.80 -18.86
C GLU A 501 14.71 21.12 -18.65
N SER A 502 13.68 21.93 -18.41
CA SER A 502 12.27 21.54 -18.44
C SER A 502 11.50 22.46 -19.38
N ASP A 503 10.34 21.99 -19.83
CA ASP A 503 9.40 22.87 -20.51
C ASP A 503 8.97 24.02 -19.57
N PRO A 504 8.55 25.17 -20.12
CA PRO A 504 8.18 26.33 -19.30
C PRO A 504 6.96 26.08 -18.41
N GLY A 505 6.14 25.08 -18.74
CA GLY A 505 4.85 24.80 -18.11
C GLY A 505 3.76 25.81 -18.45
N THR A 506 2.52 25.53 -18.06
CA THR A 506 1.36 26.40 -18.26
C THR A 506 1.57 27.73 -17.53
N PRO A 507 1.35 28.88 -18.18
CA PRO A 507 1.49 30.19 -17.55
C PRO A 507 0.62 30.32 -16.29
N LEU A 508 1.19 30.94 -15.24
CA LEU A 508 0.48 31.20 -13.99
C LEU A 508 -0.81 32.01 -14.20
N VAL A 509 -0.80 32.93 -15.17
CA VAL A 509 -1.94 33.78 -15.53
C VAL A 509 -2.22 33.62 -17.02
N GLU A 510 -3.43 33.15 -17.35
CA GLU A 510 -3.98 33.23 -18.70
C GLU A 510 -4.62 34.61 -18.90
N TRP A 511 -4.38 35.21 -20.06
CA TRP A 511 -4.90 36.53 -20.42
C TRP A 511 -5.94 36.38 -21.53
N ASP A 512 -7.11 37.00 -21.37
CA ASP A 512 -8.11 37.11 -22.42
C ASP A 512 -8.06 38.50 -23.07
N TRP A 513 -8.21 38.52 -24.40
CA TRP A 513 -8.14 39.71 -25.25
C TRP A 513 -9.51 40.10 -25.85
N ARG A 514 -10.61 39.50 -25.38
CA ARG A 514 -11.96 39.66 -25.95
C ARG A 514 -12.67 41.01 -25.68
N GLY A 515 -12.01 42.04 -25.17
CA GLY A 515 -12.65 43.35 -24.94
C GLY A 515 -11.71 44.55 -25.01
N LEU A 516 -11.95 45.45 -25.98
CA LEU A 516 -11.52 46.86 -26.05
C LEU A 516 -10.07 47.22 -25.63
N GLY A 517 -9.09 46.35 -25.89
CA GLY A 517 -7.69 46.75 -25.98
C GLY A 517 -6.82 46.66 -24.71
N GLU A 518 -7.33 46.12 -23.60
CA GLU A 518 -6.49 45.80 -22.43
C GLU A 518 -6.58 44.31 -22.06
N PRO A 519 -5.44 43.62 -21.91
CA PRO A 519 -5.42 42.23 -21.49
C PRO A 519 -5.95 42.12 -20.05
N SER A 520 -6.96 41.27 -19.84
CA SER A 520 -7.50 40.98 -18.50
C SER A 520 -7.13 39.54 -18.07
N PRO A 521 -6.75 39.30 -16.80
CA PRO A 521 -6.54 37.94 -16.29
C PRO A 521 -7.84 37.14 -16.38
N SER A 522 -7.82 36.05 -17.14
CA SER A 522 -8.99 35.18 -17.32
C SER A 522 -8.98 34.00 -16.35
N LYS A 523 -7.79 33.48 -16.02
CA LYS A 523 -7.58 32.39 -15.05
C LYS A 523 -6.19 32.49 -14.41
N ILE A 524 -6.10 32.09 -13.13
CA ILE A 524 -4.84 31.89 -12.41
C ILE A 524 -4.71 30.39 -12.12
N ASN A 525 -3.64 29.75 -12.59
CA ASN A 525 -3.41 28.31 -12.43
C ASN A 525 -2.06 28.02 -11.75
N PRO A 526 -1.99 28.09 -10.42
CA PRO A 526 -0.74 27.87 -9.69
C PRO A 526 -0.31 26.39 -9.67
N GLU A 527 -1.19 25.45 -9.98
CA GLU A 527 -0.90 24.01 -9.94
C GLU A 527 -0.36 23.47 -11.27
N GLY A 528 -0.62 24.17 -12.39
CA GLY A 528 -0.30 23.74 -13.76
C GLY A 528 1.19 23.43 -13.95
N ALA A 529 2.01 24.47 -14.16
CA ALA A 529 3.45 24.30 -14.35
C ALA A 529 4.12 23.53 -13.22
N HIS A 530 3.63 23.65 -11.99
CA HIS A 530 4.17 22.94 -10.82
C HIS A 530 3.98 21.41 -10.89
N SER A 531 3.02 20.91 -11.67
CA SER A 531 2.69 19.48 -11.78
C SER A 531 3.07 18.86 -13.12
N GLU A 532 3.41 19.67 -14.12
CA GLU A 532 3.57 19.28 -15.53
C GLU A 532 4.93 18.66 -15.88
N TYR A 533 5.84 18.49 -14.92
CA TYR A 533 7.15 17.90 -15.17
C TYR A 533 7.12 16.45 -15.71
N TRP A 534 5.99 15.76 -15.54
CA TRP A 534 5.74 14.40 -16.04
C TRP A 534 4.82 14.36 -17.27
N GLU A 535 4.52 15.50 -17.89
CA GLU A 535 3.73 15.52 -19.11
C GLU A 535 4.40 14.69 -20.20
N GLN A 536 3.57 14.01 -20.99
CA GLN A 536 4.07 13.09 -22.00
C GLN A 536 4.92 13.87 -23.02
N ASN A 537 6.11 13.33 -23.34
CA ASN A 537 7.10 13.93 -24.22
C ASN A 537 7.71 15.26 -23.73
N SER A 538 7.46 15.65 -22.47
CA SER A 538 8.10 16.83 -21.90
C SER A 538 9.61 16.69 -21.84
N THR A 539 10.30 17.82 -22.00
CA THR A 539 11.78 17.91 -21.88
C THR A 539 12.22 17.47 -20.48
N SER A 540 11.46 17.84 -19.44
CA SER A 540 11.72 17.42 -18.06
C SER A 540 11.64 15.90 -17.89
N LEU A 541 10.57 15.25 -18.38
CA LEU A 541 10.41 13.81 -18.20
C LEU A 541 11.50 13.02 -18.93
N LYS A 542 11.89 13.45 -20.14
CA LYS A 542 13.00 12.84 -20.88
C LYS A 542 14.30 12.95 -20.09
N ASN A 543 14.61 14.14 -19.55
CA ASN A 543 15.82 14.36 -18.76
C ASN A 543 15.81 13.57 -17.45
N ILE A 544 14.68 13.49 -16.75
CA ILE A 544 14.51 12.62 -15.58
C ILE A 544 14.80 11.16 -15.97
N GLY A 545 14.22 10.67 -17.07
CA GLY A 545 14.45 9.31 -17.57
C GLY A 545 15.93 9.04 -17.89
N ARG A 546 16.63 10.01 -18.47
CA ARG A 546 18.07 9.91 -18.76
C ARG A 546 18.90 9.80 -17.48
N ILE A 547 18.69 10.67 -16.50
CA ILE A 547 19.41 10.64 -15.21
C ILE A 547 19.14 9.30 -14.50
N VAL A 548 17.87 8.87 -14.43
CA VAL A 548 17.51 7.58 -13.83
C VAL A 548 18.22 6.41 -14.51
N ALA A 549 18.40 6.46 -15.83
CA ALA A 549 19.14 5.47 -16.61
C ALA A 549 20.68 5.63 -16.55
N GLY A 550 21.21 6.50 -15.66
CA GLY A 550 22.64 6.77 -15.52
C GLY A 550 23.24 7.50 -16.74
N LYS A 551 22.42 8.25 -17.48
CA LYS A 551 22.83 9.05 -18.65
C LYS A 551 22.76 10.54 -18.33
N GLU A 552 23.61 11.30 -19.00
CA GLU A 552 23.57 12.76 -19.01
C GLU A 552 22.27 13.28 -19.64
N PRO A 553 21.60 14.29 -19.04
CA PRO A 553 20.52 15.06 -19.67
C PRO A 553 20.89 15.61 -21.05
N SER A 554 19.89 15.91 -21.87
CA SER A 554 20.11 16.62 -23.14
C SER A 554 20.64 18.03 -22.89
N ARG A 555 21.50 18.54 -23.79
CA ARG A 555 21.95 19.93 -23.69
C ARG A 555 20.89 20.88 -24.25
N PRO A 556 20.87 22.13 -23.76
CA PRO A 556 20.01 23.16 -24.34
C PRO A 556 20.25 23.28 -25.86
N GLY A 557 19.19 23.05 -26.65
CA GLY A 557 19.22 23.11 -28.12
C GLY A 557 19.47 21.79 -28.87
N ASP A 558 19.63 20.66 -28.19
CA ASP A 558 19.76 19.34 -28.85
C ASP A 558 18.43 18.85 -29.46
N GLU A 559 17.29 19.35 -28.98
CA GLU A 559 15.96 19.01 -29.51
C GLU A 559 15.52 20.02 -30.58
N ARG A 560 15.59 19.61 -31.85
CA ARG A 560 14.85 20.30 -32.92
C ARG A 560 13.35 20.14 -32.63
N PRO A 561 12.53 21.21 -32.70
CA PRO A 561 11.09 21.06 -32.60
C PRO A 561 10.61 20.06 -33.66
N ALA A 562 9.74 19.13 -33.28
CA ALA A 562 9.04 18.30 -34.26
C ALA A 562 8.38 19.22 -35.29
N GLU A 563 8.74 19.05 -36.57
CA GLU A 563 8.10 19.76 -37.67
C GLU A 563 6.59 19.54 -37.55
N GLN A 564 5.84 20.61 -37.29
CA GLN A 564 4.40 20.59 -37.51
C GLN A 564 4.19 20.27 -39.00
N PRO A 565 3.31 19.31 -39.35
CA PRO A 565 3.01 19.07 -40.75
C PRO A 565 2.46 20.36 -41.33
N GLN A 566 3.19 20.95 -42.29
CA GLN A 566 2.70 22.07 -43.07
C GLN A 566 1.38 21.64 -43.71
N GLU A 567 0.28 22.23 -43.27
CA GLU A 567 -0.95 22.23 -44.04
C GLU A 567 -0.63 22.89 -45.38
N GLY A 568 -0.58 22.08 -46.42
CA GLY A 568 -0.49 22.54 -47.79
C GLY A 568 -1.74 23.36 -48.12
N VAL A 569 -1.58 24.68 -48.15
CA VAL A 569 -2.53 25.57 -48.82
C VAL A 569 -2.27 25.45 -50.31
N ASP A 570 -3.11 24.66 -50.98
CA ASP A 570 -3.18 24.61 -52.44
C ASP A 570 -3.88 25.89 -52.92
N TRP A 571 -3.23 26.64 -53.83
CA TRP A 571 -3.76 27.84 -54.47
C TRP A 571 -4.41 27.52 -55.80
#